data_AF-A0A081K8K0-F1
#
_entry.id   AF-A0A081K8K0-F1
#
_cell.length_a   1.000
_cell.length_b   1.000
_cell.length_c   1.000
_cell.angle_alpha   90.00
_cell.angle_beta   90.00
_cell.angle_gamma   90.00
#
_symmetry.space_group_name_H-M   'P 1'
#
loop_
_entity.id
_entity.type
_entity.pdbx_description
1 polymer ?
#
loop_
_entity_poly.entity_id
_entity_poly.type
_entity_poly.pdbx_seq_one_letter_code
_entity_poly.pdbx_strand_id
1 'polypeptide(L)'
;MEEQNIKKLALIISANCIRQSTIEECQKKGQINDQQLNQINKEMSDRIFTFLTYLLQKPADEYTVMMEAMAKHYPENWEQPELSQLILQQQAQTAAPASTQH
;
A
#
# COMPACT_ATOMS: atom_id res chain seq x y z
N MET A 1 -7.57 0.96 17.22
CA MET A 1 -6.11 0.86 16.96
C MET A 1 -5.48 2.23 17.23
N GLU A 2 -4.33 2.30 17.91
CA GLU A 2 -3.63 3.57 18.15
C GLU A 2 -3.14 4.21 16.84
N GLU A 3 -3.18 5.54 16.76
CA GLU A 3 -2.81 6.31 15.55
C GLU A 3 -1.40 5.98 15.04
N GLN A 4 -0.42 5.87 15.95
CA GLN A 4 0.96 5.48 15.64
C GLN A 4 1.03 4.13 14.91
N ASN A 5 0.18 3.17 15.31
CA ASN A 5 0.12 1.86 14.66
C ASN A 5 -0.48 1.96 13.25
N ILE A 6 -1.46 2.84 13.03
CA ILE A 6 -2.03 3.08 11.69
C ILE A 6 -1.02 3.78 10.79
N LYS A 7 -0.27 4.76 11.30
CA LYS A 7 0.84 5.41 10.56
C LYS A 7 1.88 4.39 10.13
N LYS A 8 2.30 3.50 11.05
CA LYS A 8 3.25 2.43 10.74
C LYS A 8 2.68 1.46 9.71
N LEU A 9 1.41 1.09 9.83
CA LEU A 9 0.74 0.22 8.85
C LEU A 9 0.70 0.87 7.46
N ALA A 10 0.37 2.15 7.37
CA ALA A 10 0.36 2.88 6.12
C ALA A 10 1.72 2.90 5.43
N LEU A 11 2.80 3.12 6.20
CA LEU A 11 4.17 3.06 5.69
C LEU A 11 4.53 1.67 5.17
N ILE A 12 4.18 0.61 5.90
CA ILE A 12 4.43 -0.78 5.49
C ILE A 12 3.71 -1.10 4.18
N ILE A 13 2.42 -0.78 4.09
CA ILE A 13 1.63 -1.04 2.87
C ILE A 13 2.23 -0.28 1.69
N SER A 14 2.49 1.02 1.86
CA SER A 14 3.06 1.87 0.80
C SER A 14 4.40 1.32 0.28
N ALA A 15 5.31 0.97 1.19
CA ALA A 15 6.61 0.43 0.82
C ALA A 15 6.50 -0.86 0.00
N ASN A 16 5.55 -1.74 0.35
CA ASN A 16 5.33 -3.00 -0.38
C ASN A 16 4.56 -2.82 -1.70
N CYS A 17 3.79 -1.75 -1.86
CA CYS A 17 3.15 -1.41 -3.13
C CYS A 17 4.12 -0.75 -4.12
N ILE A 18 5.12 -0.02 -3.63
CA ILE A 18 6.08 0.70 -4.47
C ILE A 18 7.27 -0.18 -4.85
N ARG A 19 7.74 -1.01 -3.91
CA ARG A 19 8.84 -1.95 -4.15
C ARG A 19 8.44 -2.97 -5.23
N GLN A 20 9.35 -3.22 -6.16
CA GLN A 20 9.18 -4.11 -7.32
C GLN A 20 7.98 -3.73 -8.21
N SER A 21 7.55 -2.46 -8.15
CA SER A 21 6.51 -1.93 -9.04
C SER A 21 7.12 -1.20 -10.24
N THR A 22 6.27 -0.88 -11.21
CA THR A 22 6.62 -0.02 -12.34
C THR A 22 7.17 1.34 -11.90
N ILE A 23 6.78 1.87 -10.74
CA ILE A 23 7.30 3.14 -10.21
C ILE A 23 8.81 3.02 -9.93
N GLU A 24 9.23 1.94 -9.28
CA GLU A 24 10.65 1.70 -8.99
C GLU A 24 11.44 1.46 -10.28
N GLU A 25 10.85 0.80 -11.28
CA GLU A 25 11.46 0.67 -12.60
C GLU A 25 11.65 2.01 -13.30
N CYS A 26 10.67 2.91 -13.21
CA CYS A 26 10.79 4.26 -13.76
C CYS A 26 11.98 5.01 -13.14
N GLN A 27 12.19 4.90 -11.83
CA GLN A 27 13.37 5.48 -11.17
C GLN A 27 14.67 4.85 -11.70
N LYS A 28 14.73 3.52 -11.78
CA LYS A 28 15.91 2.80 -12.31
C LYS A 28 16.25 3.17 -13.75
N LYS A 29 15.23 3.48 -14.56
CA LYS A 29 15.37 3.94 -15.95
C LYS A 29 15.66 5.45 -16.05
N GLY A 30 15.75 6.17 -14.92
CA GLY A 30 15.98 7.62 -14.89
C GLY A 30 14.78 8.46 -15.34
N GLN A 31 13.58 7.88 -15.44
CA GLN A 31 12.36 8.58 -15.84
C GLN A 31 11.79 9.45 -14.71
N ILE A 32 12.07 9.07 -13.46
CA ILE A 32 11.82 9.88 -12.27
C ILE A 32 13.10 9.92 -11.43
N ASN A 33 13.32 11.04 -10.74
CA ASN A 33 14.44 11.21 -9.82
C ASN A 33 14.06 10.84 -8.37
N ASP A 34 15.05 10.86 -7.47
CA ASP A 34 14.85 10.50 -6.07
C ASP A 34 13.87 11.44 -5.34
N GLN A 35 13.86 12.73 -5.68
CA GLN A 35 12.93 13.68 -5.11
C GLN A 35 11.48 13.33 -5.50
N GLN A 36 11.25 12.98 -6.76
CA GLN A 36 9.95 12.55 -7.26
C GLN A 36 9.51 11.23 -6.64
N LEU A 37 10.43 10.26 -6.51
CA LEU A 37 10.12 9.00 -5.83
C LEU A 37 9.75 9.24 -4.36
N ASN A 38 10.50 10.08 -3.65
CA ASN A 38 10.20 10.42 -2.26
C ASN A 38 8.85 11.14 -2.11
N GLN A 39 8.52 12.03 -3.05
CA GLN A 39 7.21 12.68 -3.09
C GLN A 39 6.09 11.66 -3.30
N ILE A 40 6.25 10.73 -4.25
CA ILE A 40 5.30 9.64 -4.48
C ILE A 40 5.11 8.78 -3.22
N ASN A 41 6.21 8.40 -2.56
CA ASN A 41 6.18 7.64 -1.31
C ASN A 41 5.38 8.38 -0.21
N LYS A 42 5.60 9.69 -0.08
CA LYS A 42 4.90 10.52 0.92
C LYS A 42 3.42 10.61 0.62
N GLU A 43 3.05 10.93 -0.62
CA GLU A 43 1.65 11.06 -1.00
C GLU A 43 0.89 9.74 -0.88
N MET A 44 1.50 8.63 -1.27
CA MET A 44 0.89 7.30 -1.16
C MET A 44 0.67 6.92 0.31
N SER A 45 1.66 7.13 1.16
CA SER A 45 1.55 6.84 2.59
C SER A 45 0.53 7.72 3.31
N ASP A 46 0.42 8.99 2.96
CA ASP A 46 -0.61 9.89 3.50
C ASP A 46 -2.02 9.47 3.10
N ARG A 47 -2.22 9.11 1.82
CA ARG A 47 -3.51 8.64 1.31
C ARG A 47 -3.92 7.32 1.98
N ILE A 48 -3.01 6.36 2.06
CA ILE A 48 -3.26 5.08 2.75
C ILE A 48 -3.56 5.32 4.24
N PHE A 49 -2.80 6.19 4.91
CA PHE A 49 -3.08 6.55 6.31
C PHE A 49 -4.50 7.14 6.47
N THR A 50 -4.93 7.98 5.53
CA THR A 50 -6.29 8.54 5.54
C THR A 50 -7.33 7.44 5.40
N PHE A 51 -7.21 6.56 4.41
CA PHE A 51 -8.15 5.44 4.22
C PHE A 51 -8.20 4.51 5.44
N LEU A 52 -7.04 4.14 6.00
CA LEU A 52 -6.98 3.30 7.19
C LEU A 52 -7.58 4.00 8.42
N THR A 53 -7.41 5.31 8.56
CA THR A 53 -8.00 6.09 9.65
C THR A 53 -9.52 6.06 9.57
N TYR A 54 -10.09 6.30 8.39
CA TYR A 54 -11.53 6.23 8.20
C TYR A 54 -12.07 4.82 8.38
N LEU A 55 -11.35 3.80 7.90
CA LEU A 55 -11.78 2.41 8.04
C LEU A 55 -11.71 1.89 9.49
N LEU A 56 -10.70 2.29 10.27
CA LEU A 56 -10.38 1.66 11.56
C LEU A 56 -10.72 2.53 12.78
N GLN A 57 -10.95 3.82 12.61
CA GLN A 57 -11.19 4.75 13.73
C GLN A 57 -12.47 5.57 13.60
N LYS A 58 -12.98 5.79 12.38
CA LYS A 58 -14.19 6.58 12.17
C LYS A 58 -15.44 5.71 12.25
N PRO A 59 -16.59 6.30 12.62
CA PRO A 59 -17.84 5.56 12.60
C PRO A 59 -18.23 5.22 11.13
N ALA A 60 -19.07 4.19 10.98
CA ALA A 60 -19.34 3.58 9.68
C ALA A 60 -20.03 4.52 8.67
N ASP A 61 -20.80 5.50 9.15
CA ASP A 61 -21.42 6.55 8.34
C ASP A 61 -20.37 7.51 7.73
N GLU A 62 -19.40 7.96 8.53
CA GLU A 62 -18.27 8.77 8.03
C GLU A 62 -17.44 8.02 6.98
N TYR A 63 -17.18 6.72 7.22
CA TYR A 63 -16.49 5.87 6.23
C TYR A 63 -17.28 5.74 4.93
N THR A 64 -18.59 5.49 5.01
CA THR A 64 -19.46 5.34 3.83
C THR A 64 -19.48 6.61 2.98
N VAL A 65 -19.67 7.77 3.62
CA VAL A 65 -19.67 9.07 2.93
C VAL A 65 -18.33 9.33 2.24
N MET A 66 -17.21 9.03 2.90
CA MET A 66 -15.89 9.17 2.29
C MET A 66 -15.74 8.24 1.07
N MET A 67 -16.14 6.98 1.19
CA MET A 67 -16.02 6.01 0.09
C MET A 67 -16.90 6.40 -1.11
N GLU A 68 -18.12 6.86 -0.89
CA GLU A 68 -18.99 7.37 -1.96
C GLU A 68 -18.39 8.59 -2.66
N ALA A 69 -17.80 9.51 -1.90
CA ALA A 69 -17.12 10.68 -2.47
C ALA A 69 -15.93 10.27 -3.35
N MET A 70 -15.14 9.28 -2.90
CA MET A 70 -13.97 8.80 -3.65
C MET A 70 -14.33 7.90 -4.84
N ALA A 71 -15.44 7.14 -4.75
CA ALA A 71 -15.93 6.28 -5.82
C ALA A 71 -16.26 7.06 -7.11
N LYS A 72 -16.51 8.37 -7.02
CA LYS A 72 -16.69 9.25 -8.20
C LYS A 72 -15.45 9.33 -9.09
N HIS A 73 -14.28 9.01 -8.54
CA HIS A 73 -13.01 8.95 -9.27
C HIS A 73 -12.63 7.52 -9.65
N TYR A 74 -13.53 6.55 -9.45
CA TYR A 74 -13.29 5.16 -9.78
C TYR A 74 -13.15 4.99 -11.30
N PRO A 75 -12.03 4.48 -11.80
CA PRO A 75 -11.83 4.27 -13.22
C PRO A 75 -12.56 3.00 -13.66
N GLU A 76 -13.68 3.15 -14.38
CA GLU A 76 -14.55 2.04 -14.80
C GLU A 76 -13.84 1.01 -15.71
N ASN A 77 -12.73 1.39 -16.33
CA ASN A 77 -11.98 0.57 -17.28
C ASN A 77 -10.72 -0.07 -16.69
N TRP A 78 -10.47 0.06 -15.38
CA TRP A 78 -9.35 -0.64 -14.75
C TRP A 78 -9.69 -2.10 -14.48
N GLU A 79 -8.69 -2.95 -14.60
CA GLU A 79 -8.82 -4.35 -14.21
C GLU A 79 -9.13 -4.45 -12.71
N GLN A 80 -10.01 -5.40 -12.35
CA GLN A 80 -10.33 -5.64 -10.95
C GLN A 80 -9.10 -6.20 -10.22
N PRO A 81 -8.86 -5.79 -8.97
CA PRO A 81 -7.68 -6.24 -8.23
C PRO A 81 -7.76 -7.72 -7.89
N GLU A 82 -6.64 -8.42 -8.07
CA GLU A 82 -6.43 -9.79 -7.58
C GLU A 82 -5.46 -9.80 -6.39
N LEU A 83 -5.41 -10.91 -5.64
CA LEU A 83 -4.42 -11.08 -4.59
C LEU A 83 -3.01 -11.15 -5.19
N SER A 84 -2.10 -10.31 -4.69
CA SER A 84 -0.72 -10.28 -5.16
C SER A 84 0.02 -11.56 -4.81
N GLN A 85 0.31 -12.38 -5.82
CA GLN A 85 1.10 -13.60 -5.68
C GLN A 85 2.51 -13.31 -5.16
N LEU A 86 3.08 -12.16 -5.51
CA LEU A 86 4.39 -11.74 -5.02
C LEU A 86 4.42 -11.63 -3.49
N ILE A 87 3.42 -10.96 -2.92
CA ILE A 87 3.32 -10.77 -1.46
C ILE A 87 3.06 -12.11 -0.77
N LEU A 88 2.17 -12.93 -1.33
CA LEU A 88 1.85 -14.25 -0.77
C LEU A 88 3.07 -15.19 -0.76
N GLN A 89 3.90 -15.17 -1.81
CA GLN A 89 5.13 -15.96 -1.88
C GLN A 89 6.19 -15.49 -0.89
N GLN A 90 6.34 -14.18 -0.70
CA GLN A 90 7.29 -13.63 0.28
C GLN A 90 6.93 -14.05 1.72
N GLN A 91 5.64 -14.11 2.05
CA GLN A 91 5.17 -14.64 3.33
C GLN A 91 5.53 -16.12 3.50
N ALA A 92 5.27 -16.95 2.47
CA ALA A 92 5.55 -18.38 2.50
C ALA A 92 7.04 -18.69 2.70
N GLN A 93 7.95 -17.89 2.12
CA GLN A 93 9.40 -18.05 2.28
C GLN A 93 9.89 -17.76 3.71
N THR A 94 9.23 -16.84 4.43
CA THR A 94 9.56 -16.53 5.83
C THR A 94 9.02 -17.55 6.84
N ALA A 95 8.08 -18.41 6.43
CA ALA A 95 7.43 -19.40 7.29
C ALA A 95 8.10 -20.79 7.23
N ALA A 96 9.09 -21.01 6.36
CA ALA A 96 9.81 -22.28 6.30
C ALA A 96 10.80 -22.39 7.48
N PRO A 97 10.69 -23.43 8.35
CA PRO A 97 11.66 -23.60 9.43
C PRO A 97 13.03 -23.94 8.85
N ALA A 98 14.07 -23.37 9.45
CA ALA A 98 15.44 -23.79 9.23
C ALA A 98 15.51 -25.30 9.48
N SER A 99 15.64 -26.08 8.41
CA SER A 99 15.95 -27.50 8.49
C SER A 99 17.29 -27.63 9.20
N THR A 100 17.27 -27.97 10.49
CA THR A 100 18.46 -28.30 11.26
C THR A 100 19.11 -29.51 10.59
N GLN A 101 20.20 -29.27 9.86
CA GLN A 101 21.05 -30.32 9.32
C GLN A 101 22.17 -30.65 10.33
N HIS A 102 22.33 -31.96 10.52
CA HIS A 102 23.44 -32.72 11.12
C HIS A 102 23.40 -32.99 12.62
#